data_AF-A0A942MSQ8-F1
#
_entry.id   AF-A0A942MSQ8-F1
#
_cell.length_a   1.000
_cell.length_b   1.000
_cell.length_c   1.000
_cell.angle_alpha   90.00
_cell.angle_beta   90.00
_cell.angle_gamma   90.00
#
_symmetry.space_group_name_H-M   'P 1'
#
loop_
_entity.id
_entity.type
_entity.pdbx_description
1 polymer ?
#
loop_
_entity_poly.entity_id
_entity_poly.type
_entity_poly.pdbx_seq_one_letter_code
_entity_poly.pdbx_strand_id
1 'polypeptide(L)' 'MVKPTDIQNCIDKCTQSAQMIRTIANDMVDHRARYALAEADRHIEQCIHGCLDAKDLTKS' A
#
# COMPACT_ATOMS: atom_id res chain seq x y z
N MET A 1 -17.72 -7.49 12.42
CA MET A 1 -16.47 -6.84 12.87
C MET A 1 -15.31 -7.46 12.13
N VAL A 2 -14.42 -6.63 11.58
CA VAL A 2 -13.16 -7.10 10.99
C VAL A 2 -12.23 -7.54 12.13
N LYS A 3 -11.54 -8.67 12.01
CA LYS A 3 -10.65 -9.13 13.07
C LYS A 3 -9.36 -8.29 13.08
N PRO A 4 -8.74 -8.04 14.25
CA PRO A 4 -7.46 -7.33 14.32
C PRO A 4 -6.37 -7.97 13.45
N THR A 5 -6.37 -9.29 13.31
CA THR A 5 -5.47 -10.05 12.43
C THR A 5 -5.69 -9.73 10.95
N ASP A 6 -6.94 -9.52 10.54
CA ASP A 6 -7.27 -9.21 9.14
C ASP A 6 -6.82 -7.79 8.77
N ILE A 7 -6.88 -6.86 9.74
CA ILE A 7 -6.39 -5.49 9.57
C ILE A 7 -4.87 -5.47 9.46
N GLN A 8 -4.17 -6.22 10.31
CA GLN A 8 -2.71 -6.33 10.22
C GLN A 8 -2.29 -6.96 8.89
N ASN A 9 -2.98 -8.02 8.45
CA ASN A 9 -2.75 -8.63 7.13
C ASN A 9 -2.96 -7.64 5.98
N CYS A 10 -3.92 -6.70 6.10
CA CYS A 10 -4.07 -5.64 5.10
C CYS A 10 -2.84 -4.73 5.05
N ILE A 11 -2.41 -4.23 6.21
CA ILE A 11 -1.24 -3.33 6.32
C ILE A 11 -0.01 -4.01 5.72
N ASP A 12 0.21 -5.27 6.05
CA ASP A 12 1.37 -6.03 5.58
C ASP A 12 1.33 -6.23 4.05
N LYS A 13 0.17 -6.60 3.49
CA LYS A 13 -0.01 -6.77 2.03
C LYS A 13 0.19 -5.47 1.25
N CYS A 14 -0.37 -4.36 1.74
CA CYS A 14 -0.23 -3.07 1.08
C CYS A 14 1.21 -2.54 1.21
N THR A 15 1.86 -2.74 2.36
CA THR A 15 3.29 -2.41 2.52
C THR A 15 4.18 -3.23 1.59
N GLN A 16 3.94 -4.53 1.46
CA GLN A 16 4.68 -5.41 0.55
C GLN A 16 4.50 -4.98 -0.92
N SER A 17 3.27 -4.62 -1.29
CA SER A 17 2.96 -4.15 -2.64
C SER A 17 3.66 -2.82 -2.95
N ALA A 18 3.68 -1.87 -2.00
CA ALA A 18 4.42 -0.60 -2.16
C ALA A 18 5.91 -0.84 -2.38
N GLN A 19 6.52 -1.71 -1.58
CA GLN A 19 7.93 -2.08 -1.75
C GLN A 19 8.20 -2.65 -3.14
N MET A 20 7.34 -3.54 -3.63
CA MET A 20 7.47 -4.13 -4.96
C MET A 20 7.38 -3.08 -6.06
N ILE A 21 6.38 -2.19 -6.01
CA ILE A 21 6.21 -1.12 -7.00
C ILE A 21 7.42 -0.19 -7.02
N ARG A 22 7.95 0.19 -5.85
CA ARG A 22 9.14 1.05 -5.75
C ARG A 22 10.38 0.39 -6.35
N THR A 23 10.59 -0.91 -6.09
CA THR A 23 11.68 -1.67 -6.72
C THR A 23 11.55 -1.64 -8.23
N ILE A 24 10.37 -1.97 -8.77
CA ILE A 24 10.13 -1.96 -10.21
C ILE A 24 10.33 -0.55 -10.80
N ALA A 25 9.81 0.49 -10.14
CA ALA A 25 9.92 1.87 -10.61
C ALA A 25 11.38 2.36 -10.68
N ASN A 26 12.20 1.96 -9.71
CA ASN A 26 13.63 2.29 -9.68
C ASN A 26 14.40 1.62 -10.83
N ASP A 27 14.03 0.38 -11.16
CA ASP A 27 14.67 -0.38 -12.25
C ASP A 27 14.16 0.03 -13.63
N MET A 28 13.05 0.76 -13.71
CA MET A 28 12.47 1.18 -14.99
C MET A 28 13.25 2.34 -15.61
N VAL A 29 13.59 2.23 -16.89
CA VAL A 29 14.23 3.31 -17.66
C VAL A 29 13.18 4.19 -18.36
N ASP A 30 12.02 3.63 -18.70
CA ASP A 30 10.96 4.35 -19.38
C ASP A 30 10.22 5.32 -18.46
N HIS A 31 10.19 6.59 -18.84
CA HIS A 31 9.57 7.66 -18.04
C HIS A 31 8.06 7.51 -17.92
N ARG A 32 7.36 7.00 -18.94
CA ARG A 32 5.91 6.83 -18.91
C ARG A 32 5.51 5.70 -17.96
N ALA A 33 6.24 4.59 -17.98
CA ALA A 33 6.08 3.49 -17.05
C ALA A 33 6.33 3.94 -15.60
N ARG A 34 7.35 4.76 -15.36
CA ARG A 34 7.60 5.37 -14.04
C ARG A 34 6.42 6.20 -13.54
N TYR A 35 5.79 7.00 -14.40
CA TYR A 35 4.60 7.77 -14.01
C TYR A 35 3.42 6.87 -13.63
N ALA A 36 3.17 5.82 -14.41
CA ALA A 36 2.11 4.87 -14.08
C ALA A 36 2.37 4.15 -12.74
N LEU A 37 3.63 3.81 -12.47
CA LEU A 37 4.05 3.20 -11.21
C LEU A 37 3.97 4.17 -10.02
N ALA A 38 4.25 5.46 -10.22
CA ALA A 38 4.08 6.47 -9.19
C ALA A 38 2.61 6.65 -8.79
N GLU A 39 1.68 6.62 -9.75
CA GLU A 39 0.24 6.64 -9.44
C GLU A 39 -0.20 5.37 -8.72
N ALA A 40 0.35 4.21 -9.10
CA ALA A 40 0.09 2.96 -8.40
C ALA A 40 0.62 3.00 -6.94
N ASP A 41 1.81 3.56 -6.69
CA ASP A 41 2.34 3.76 -5.33
C ASP A 41 1.41 4.64 -4.49
N ARG A 42 0.88 5.73 -5.07
CA ARG A 42 -0.10 6.61 -4.41
C ARG A 42 -1.37 5.86 -3.98
N HIS A 43 -1.90 4.98 -4.82
CA HIS A 43 -3.06 4.17 -4.46
C HIS A 43 -2.76 3.17 -3.35
N ILE A 44 -1.54 2.63 -3.31
CA ILE A 44 -1.12 1.75 -2.22
C ILE A 44 -0.99 2.52 -0.90
N GLU A 45 -0.47 3.74 -0.91
CA GLU A 45 -0.46 4.59 0.29
C GLU A 45 -1.87 4.82 0.84
N GLN A 46 -2.86 5.03 -0.04
CA GLN A 46 -4.26 5.13 0.36
C GLN A 46 -4.78 3.83 0.99
N CYS A 47 -4.36 2.66 0.48
CA CYS A 47 -4.68 1.37 1.11
C CYS A 47 -4.11 1.31 2.54
N ILE A 48 -2.83 1.65 2.71
CA ILE A 48 -2.15 1.59 4.02
C ILE A 48 -2.88 2.48 5.02
N HIS A 49 -3.18 3.73 4.63
CA HIS A 49 -3.93 4.66 5.50
C HIS A 49 -5.32 4.12 5.86
N GLY A 50 -6.10 3.62 4.90
CA GLY A 50 -7.42 3.04 5.20
C GLY A 50 -7.37 1.86 6.18
N CYS A 51 -6.31 1.03 6.11
CA CYS A 51 -6.14 -0.07 7.04
C CYS A 51 -5.61 0.36 8.41
N LEU A 52 -4.84 1.44 8.49
CA LEU A 52 -4.47 2.06 9.76
C LEU A 52 -5.69 2.71 10.45
N ASP A 53 -6.51 3.44 9.70
CA ASP A 53 -7.74 4.05 10.20
C ASP A 53 -8.69 2.98 10.77
N ALA A 54 -8.86 1.86 10.03
CA ALA A 54 -9.65 0.73 10.51
C ALA A 54 -9.07 0.11 11.80
N LYS A 55 -7.73 0.04 11.92
CA LYS A 55 -7.05 -0.46 13.12
C LYS A 55 -7.38 0.41 14.32
N ASP A 56 -7.38 1.72 14.17
CA ASP A 56 -7.63 2.66 15.25
C ASP A 56 -9.11 2.69 15.65
N LEU A 57 -10.04 2.55 14.69
CA LEU A 57 -11.47 2.37 14.97
C LEU A 57 -11.76 1.11 15.77
N THR A 58 -10.98 0.03 15.60
CA THR A 58 -11.17 -1.21 16.39
C THR A 58 -10.60 -1.15 17.82
N LYS A 59 -9.84 -0.11 18.16
CA LYS A 59 -9.32 0.12 19.52
C LYS A 59 -10.23 1.03 20.36
N SER A 60 -11.13 1.78 19.72
CA SER A 60 -12.16 2.61 20.38
C SER A 60 -13.38 1.78 20.77
#